data_AF-A0A1S8TD13-F1
#
_entry.id   AF-A0A1S8TD13-F1
#
_cell.length_a   1.000
_cell.length_b   1.000
_cell.length_c   1.000
_cell.angle_alpha   90.00
_cell.angle_beta   90.00
_cell.angle_gamma   90.00
#
_symmetry.space_group_name_H-M   'P 1'
#
loop_
_entity.id
_entity.type
_entity.pdbx_description
1 polymer ?
#
loop_
_entity_poly.entity_id
_entity_poly.type
_entity_poly.pdbx_seq_one_letter_code
_entity_poly.pdbx_strand_id
1 'polypeptide(L)' 'MDWFEFCRDYFIFGIANGNNLKIYVVKNKITDVQYKEITGIDYVV' A
#
# COMPACT_ATOMS: atom_id res chain seq x y z
N MET A 1 -8.17 12.32 4.52
CA MET A 1 -8.26 10.87 4.32
C MET A 1 -6.95 10.27 4.75
N ASP A 2 -6.97 9.29 5.64
CA ASP A 2 -5.78 8.53 5.98
C ASP A 2 -5.52 7.53 4.85
N TRP A 3 -4.44 7.76 4.09
CA TRP A 3 -4.09 6.92 2.95
C TRP A 3 -3.56 5.57 3.38
N PHE A 4 -2.98 5.45 4.57
CA PHE A 4 -2.51 4.18 5.11
C PHE A 4 -3.69 3.29 5.45
N GLU A 5 -4.68 3.79 6.19
CA GLU A 5 -5.90 3.03 6.50
C GLU A 5 -6.66 2.64 5.24
N PHE A 6 -6.82 3.58 4.30
CA PHE A 6 -7.44 3.29 3.01
C PHE A 6 -6.72 2.15 2.29
N CYS A 7 -5.40 2.22 2.15
CA CYS A 7 -4.61 1.21 1.46
C CYS A 7 -4.64 -0.16 2.17
N ARG A 8 -4.60 -0.15 3.51
CA ARG A 8 -4.71 -1.36 4.34
C ARG A 8 -6.04 -2.05 4.13
N ASP A 9 -7.15 -1.32 4.25
CA ASP A 9 -8.49 -1.88 4.09
C ASP A 9 -8.71 -2.35 2.65
N TYR A 10 -8.26 -1.56 1.67
CA TYR A 10 -8.33 -1.91 0.25
C TYR A 10 -7.58 -3.21 -0.09
N PHE A 11 -6.46 -3.48 0.60
CA PHE A 11 -5.70 -4.73 0.51
C PHE A 11 -6.38 -5.88 1.24
N ILE A 12 -6.80 -5.67 2.50
CA ILE A 12 -7.46 -6.68 3.35
C ILE A 12 -8.76 -7.17 2.71
N PHE A 13 -9.52 -6.27 2.08
CA PHE A 13 -10.74 -6.62 1.36
C PHE A 13 -10.48 -7.29 0.01
N GLY A 14 -9.22 -7.45 -0.40
CA GLY A 14 -8.82 -8.08 -1.65
C GLY A 14 -9.14 -7.26 -2.90
N ILE A 15 -9.47 -5.98 -2.74
CA ILE A 15 -9.80 -5.09 -3.86
C ILE A 15 -8.52 -4.61 -4.57
N ALA A 16 -7.43 -4.47 -3.81
CA ALA A 16 -6.08 -4.24 -4.32
C ALA A 16 -5.13 -5.38 -3.96
N ASN A 17 -4.12 -5.57 -4.80
CA ASN A 17 -2.94 -6.37 -4.50
C ASN A 17 -1.70 -5.47 -4.37
N GLY A 18 -0.57 -6.06 -3.99
CA GLY A 18 0.69 -5.34 -3.80
C GLY A 18 1.10 -4.47 -5.01
N ASN A 19 0.81 -4.87 -6.25
CA ASN A 19 1.13 -4.04 -7.42
C ASN A 19 0.24 -2.80 -7.53
N ASN A 20 -1.05 -2.91 -7.18
CA ASN A 20 -1.93 -1.75 -7.10
C ASN A 20 -1.44 -0.77 -6.02
N LEU A 21 -0.95 -1.29 -4.88
CA LEU A 21 -0.45 -0.47 -3.77
C LEU A 21 0.83 0.31 -4.11
N LYS A 22 1.68 -0.18 -5.02
CA LYS A 22 2.90 0.53 -5.46
C LYS A 22 2.60 1.93 -6.01
N ILE A 23 1.44 2.14 -6.63
CA ILE A 23 1.03 3.44 -7.18
C ILE A 23 0.90 4.48 -6.06
N TYR A 24 0.45 4.08 -4.88
CA TYR A 24 0.27 4.97 -3.75
C TYR A 24 1.60 5.32 -3.08
N VAL A 25 2.61 4.44 -3.18
CA VAL A 25 4.00 4.75 -2.83
C VAL A 25 4.57 5.81 -3.78
N VAL A 26 4.48 5.57 -5.10
CA VAL A 26 4.96 6.51 -6.15
C VAL A 26 4.31 7.89 -6.04
N LYS A 27 3.05 7.95 -5.61
CA LYS A 27 2.29 9.20 -5.40
C LYS A 27 2.54 9.86 -4.04
N ASN A 28 3.50 9.38 -3.26
CA ASN A 28 3.81 9.81 -1.89
C ASN A 28 2.56 9.83 -0.99
N LYS A 29 1.65 8.86 -1.15
CA LYS A 29 0.45 8.70 -0.31
C LYS A 29 0.71 7.76 0.85
N ILE A 30 1.56 6.77 0.66
CA ILE A 30 2.11 5.91 1.69
C ILE A 30 3.63 5.78 1.48
N THR A 31 4.37 5.42 2.52
CA THR A 31 5.82 5.16 2.44
C THR A 31 6.12 3.70 2.09
N ASP A 32 7.36 3.41 1.71
CA ASP A 32 7.85 2.04 1.49
C ASP A 32 7.68 1.15 2.73
N VAL A 33 7.84 1.73 3.93
CA VAL A 33 7.63 1.04 5.21
C VAL A 33 6.15 0.69 5.39
N GLN A 34 5.26 1.64 5.15
CA GLN A 34 3.81 1.42 5.21
C GLN A 34 3.33 0.41 4.17
N TYR A 35 3.92 0.42 2.96
CA TYR A 35 3.65 -0.59 1.95
C TYR A 35 4.00 -2.00 2.45
N LYS A 36 5.17 -2.14 3.09
CA LYS A 36 5.61 -3.42 3.66
C LYS A 36 4.73 -3.85 4.82
N GLU A 37 4.28 -2.93 5.66
CA GLU A 37 3.33 -3.23 6.74
C GLU A 37 2.00 -3.76 6.21
N ILE A 38 1.49 -3.21 5.11
CA ILE A 38 0.22 -3.64 4.51
C ILE A 38 0.36 -4.98 3.79
N THR A 39 1.40 -5.13 2.98
CA THR A 39 1.52 -6.25 2.03
C THR A 39 2.36 -7.40 2.54
N GLY A 40 3.19 -7.17 3.56
CA GLY A 40 4.23 -8.10 4.02
C GLY A 40 5.44 -8.19 3.08
N ILE A 41 5.50 -7.38 2.02
CA ILE A 41 6.51 -7.46 0.95
C ILE A 41 7.32 -6.17 0.95
N ASP A 42 8.64 -6.29 0.79
CA ASP A 42 9.50 -5.12 0.58
C ASP A 42 9.10 -4.37 -0.70
N TYR A 43 9.02 -3.04 -0.61
CA TYR A 43 8.81 -2.22 -1.80
C TYR A 43 10.05 -2.30 -2.69
N VAL A 44 9.87 -2.84 -3.89
CA VAL A 44 10.90 -2.87 -4.94
C VAL A 44 10.39 -2.00 -6.09
N VAL A 45 11.21 -1.01 -6.46
CA VAL A 45 10.99 -0.09 -7.59
C VAL A 45 10.79 -0.86 -8.89
#